data_AF-A0A921GKS0-F1
#
_entry.id   AF-A0A921GKS0-F1
#
_cell.length_a   1.000
_cell.length_b   1.000
_cell.length_c   1.000
_cell.angle_alpha   90.00
_cell.angle_beta   90.00
_cell.angle_gamma   90.00
#
_symmetry.space_group_name_H-M   'P 1'
#
loop_
_entity.id
_entity.type
_entity.pdbx_description
1 polymer ?
#
loop_
_entity_poly.entity_id
_entity_poly.type
_entity_poly.pdbx_seq_one_letter_code
_entity_poly.pdbx_strand_id
1 'polypeptide(L)' 'MTQLTHDLVLEVLEGCTASALAEARELGAVRTVSATELMLRTDDLDAARSLRRVVAASTSLTVPARRPRELMETSV' A
#
# COMPACT_ATOMS: atom_id res chain seq x y z
N MET A 1 20.93 -4.38 1.88
CA MET A 1 19.73 -3.94 2.62
C MET A 1 18.53 -4.55 1.94
N THR A 2 17.73 -5.35 2.64
CA THR A 2 16.50 -5.93 2.08
C THR A 2 15.48 -4.82 1.86
N GLN A 3 15.14 -4.57 0.60
CA GLN A 3 14.14 -3.57 0.21
C GLN A 3 12.76 -4.12 0.59
N LEU A 4 12.14 -3.53 1.61
CA LEU A 4 10.83 -3.95 2.09
C LEU A 4 9.76 -3.36 1.19
N THR A 5 8.93 -4.21 0.60
CA THR A 5 7.76 -3.78 -0.14
C THR A 5 6.58 -3.60 0.81
N HIS A 6 5.88 -2.48 0.68
CA HIS A 6 4.74 -2.07 1.49
C HIS A 6 3.48 -2.08 0.64
N ASP A 7 2.39 -2.59 1.20
CA ASP A 7 1.05 -2.46 0.64
C ASP A 7 0.29 -1.41 1.45
N LEU A 8 -0.13 -0.33 0.78
CA LEU A 8 -0.80 0.82 1.36
C LEU A 8 -2.23 0.91 0.82
N VAL A 9 -3.18 1.22 1.71
CA VAL A 9 -4.51 1.66 1.31
C VAL A 9 -4.56 3.18 1.38
N LEU A 10 -4.90 3.80 0.26
CA LEU A 10 -5.05 5.24 0.10
C LEU A 10 -6.54 5.57 0.07
N GLU A 11 -7.01 6.40 1.00
CA GLU A 11 -8.35 6.94 0.98
C GLU A 11 -8.42 8.13 0.02
N VAL A 12 -9.31 8.03 -0.95
CA VAL A 12 -9.49 8.99 -2.04
C VAL A 12 -10.87 9.61 -1.92
N LEU A 13 -10.93 10.93 -2.10
CA LEU A 13 -12.21 11.65 -2.16
C LEU A 13 -13.05 11.17 -3.35
N GLU A 14 -14.36 11.07 -3.16
CA GLU A 14 -15.27 10.64 -4.21
C GLU A 14 -15.16 11.55 -5.45
N GLY A 15 -15.10 10.93 -6.64
CA GLY A 15 -14.89 11.65 -7.91
C GLY A 15 -13.42 11.96 -8.22
N CYS A 16 -12.48 11.70 -7.31
CA CYS A 16 -11.06 11.98 -7.52
C CYS A 16 -10.19 10.76 -7.85
N THR A 17 -10.80 9.57 -8.03
CA THR A 17 -10.08 8.30 -8.27
C THR A 17 -9.07 8.37 -9.40
N ALA A 18 -9.42 8.99 -10.53
CA ALA A 18 -8.54 9.08 -11.69
C ALA A 18 -7.29 9.91 -11.41
N SER A 19 -7.44 11.06 -10.75
CA SER A 19 -6.33 11.92 -10.35
C SER A 19 -5.43 11.25 -9.31
N ALA A 20 -6.02 10.64 -8.28
CA ALA A 20 -5.28 9.90 -7.26
C ALA A 20 -4.49 8.73 -7.85
N LEU A 21 -5.07 8.02 -8.83
CA LEU A 21 -4.42 6.90 -9.47
C LEU A 21 -3.26 7.34 -10.39
N ALA A 22 -3.39 8.50 -11.05
CA ALA A 22 -2.28 9.09 -11.79
C ALA A 22 -1.10 9.46 -10.87
N GLU A 23 -1.37 10.12 -9.74
CA GLU A 23 -0.34 10.48 -8.75
C GLU A 23 0.31 9.23 -8.12
N ALA A 24 -0.49 8.25 -7.70
CA ALA A 24 0.02 7.05 -7.04
C ALA A 24 0.85 6.13 -7.96
N ARG A 25 0.65 6.17 -9.28
CA ARG A 25 1.45 5.41 -10.26
C ARG A 25 2.92 5.81 -10.27
N GLU A 26 3.24 7.05 -9.90
CA GLU A 26 4.62 7.53 -9.81
C GLU A 26 5.37 6.88 -8.64
N LEU A 27 4.64 6.37 -7.65
CA LEU A 27 5.18 5.81 -6.40
C LEU A 27 5.26 4.28 -6.41
N GLY A 28 4.60 3.62 -7.36
CA GLY A 28 4.58 2.17 -7.46
C GLY A 28 3.36 1.59 -8.17
N ALA A 29 3.18 0.28 -8.04
CA ALA A 29 2.05 -0.41 -8.64
C ALA A 29 0.77 -0.08 -7.88
N VAL A 30 -0.20 0.52 -8.55
CA VAL A 30 -1.47 0.92 -7.94
C VAL A 30 -2.67 0.33 -8.68
N ARG A 31 -3.70 -0.04 -7.91
CA ARG A 31 -5.00 -0.48 -8.43
C ARG A 31 -6.14 0.16 -7.66
N THR A 32 -7.27 0.36 -8.33
CA THR A 32 -8.52 0.75 -7.67
C THR A 32 -9.12 -0.44 -6.92
N VAL A 33 -9.57 -0.18 -5.69
CA VAL A 33 -10.30 -1.16 -4.86
C VAL A 33 -11.79 -0.81 -4.86
N SER A 34 -12.11 0.47 -4.66
CA SER A 34 -13.46 1.02 -4.67
C SER A 34 -13.46 2.44 -5.22
N ALA A 35 -14.62 3.10 -5.25
CA ALA A 35 -14.72 4.50 -5.71
C ALA A 35 -13.84 5.46 -4.89
N THR A 36 -13.57 5.13 -3.63
CA THR A 36 -12.85 5.98 -2.67
C THR A 36 -11.58 5.34 -2.13
N GLU A 37 -11.10 4.24 -2.72
CA GLU A 37 -9.93 3.52 -2.22
C GLU A 37 -9.02 3.03 -3.34
N LEU A 38 -7.72 3.24 -3.15
CA LEU A 38 -6.66 2.67 -3.98
C LEU A 38 -5.74 1.80 -3.13
N MET A 39 -5.20 0.74 -3.74
CA MET A 39 -4.16 -0.08 -3.15
C MET A 39 -2.85 0.19 -3.89
N LEU A 40 -1.85 0.72 -3.17
CA LEU A 40 -0.53 1.06 -3.66
C LEU A 40 0.50 0.09 -3.10
N ARG A 41 1.27 -0.55 -3.98
CA ARG A 41 2.45 -1.32 -3.64
C ARG A 41 3.69 -0.51 -3.95
N THR A 42 4.49 -0.20 -2.93
CA THR A 42 5.70 0.63 -3.04
C THR A 42 6.82 0.11 -2.16
N ASP A 43 8.06 0.38 -2.53
CA ASP A 43 9.25 0.17 -1.71
C ASP A 43 9.69 1.43 -0.96
N ASP A 44 9.12 2.59 -1.28
CA ASP A 44 9.43 3.88 -0.67
C ASP A 44 8.21 4.43 0.09
N LEU A 45 8.15 4.08 1.38
CA LEU A 45 7.08 4.54 2.27
C LEU A 45 7.15 6.05 2.54
N ASP A 46 8.34 6.65 2.49
CA ASP A 46 8.50 8.08 2.76
C ASP A 46 8.04 8.91 1.57
N ALA A 47 8.21 8.43 0.33
CA ALA A 47 7.64 9.06 -0.85
C ALA A 47 6.11 9.12 -0.81
N ALA A 48 5.43 8.17 -0.16
CA ALA A 48 3.97 8.22 0.04
C ALA A 48 3.52 9.45 0.85
N ARG A 49 4.39 10.07 1.66
CA ARG A 49 4.09 11.32 2.38
C ARG A 49 3.99 12.54 1.46
N SER A 50 4.43 12.42 0.21
CA SER A 50 4.35 13.48 -0.80
C SER A 50 2.98 13.58 -1.48
N LEU A 51 2.10 12.59 -1.29
CA LEU A 51 0.70 12.60 -1.74
C LEU A 51 -0.07 13.68 -0.97
N ARG A 52 -0.08 14.92 -1.51
CA ARG A 52 -0.53 16.11 -0.78
C ARG A 52 -1.84 16.72 -1.28
N ARG A 53 -2.50 16.14 -2.28
CA ARG A 53 -3.62 16.84 -2.96
C ARG A 53 -4.92 16.05 -3.10
N VAL A 54 -4.87 14.72 -3.21
CA VAL A 54 -6.06 13.92 -3.54
C VAL A 54 -6.32 12.77 -2.56
N VAL A 55 -5.33 12.42 -1.74
CA VAL A 55 -5.38 11.33 -0.77
C VAL A 55 -5.57 11.90 0.63
N ALA A 56 -6.70 11.60 1.27
CA ALA A 56 -7.08 12.17 2.56
C ALA A 56 -6.43 11.44 3.75
N ALA A 57 -6.10 10.17 3.59
CA ALA A 57 -5.40 9.37 4.60
C ALA A 57 -4.72 8.15 3.96
N SER A 58 -3.59 7.74 4.53
CA SER A 58 -2.98 6.43 4.25
C SER A 58 -2.78 5.68 5.57
N THR A 59 -3.23 4.43 5.62
CA THR A 59 -2.93 3.53 6.74
C THR A 59 -1.92 2.49 6.25
N SER A 60 -0.74 2.47 6.86
CA SER A 60 0.28 1.43 6.64
C SER A 60 0.05 0.30 7.63
N LEU A 61 -0.20 -0.91 7.13
CA LEU A 61 -0.37 -2.11 7.96
C LEU A 61 0.73 -3.12 7.62
N THR A 62 1.82 -3.07 8.36
CA THR A 62 2.91 -4.04 8.24
C THR A 62 2.53 -5.31 9.00
N VAL A 63 2.07 -6.36 8.30
CA VAL A 63 1.89 -7.69 8.90
C VAL A 63 3.23 -8.43 8.87
N PRO A 64 3.88 -8.70 10.02
CA PRO A 64 5.04 -9.58 10.03
C PRO A 64 4.59 -11.00 9.65
N ALA A 65 5.14 -11.54 8.57
CA ALA A 65 4.96 -12.95 8.20
C ALA A 65 5.62 -13.84 9.26
N ARG A 66 4.89 -14.23 10.31
CA ARG A 66 5.32 -15.33 11.18
C ARG A 66 5.00 -16.64 10.46
N ARG A 67 5.98 -17.53 10.33
CA ARG A 67 5.71 -18.93 9.93
C ARG A 67 4.59 -19.47 10.84
N PRO A 68 3.49 -20.01 10.28
CA PRO A 68 2.51 -20.74 11.07
C PRO A 68 3.23 -21.78 11.93
N ARG A 69 2.91 -21.84 13.23
CA ARG A 69 3.53 -22.78 14.19
C ARG A 69 3.46 -24.24 13.70
N GLU A 70 2.43 -24.57 12.94
CA GLU A 70 2.19 -25.88 12.33
C GLU A 70 3.29 -26.33 11.35
N LEU A 71 4.09 -25.41 10.81
CA LEU A 71 5.23 -25.72 9.93
C LEU A 71 6.58 -25.84 10.67
N MET A 72 6.61 -25.73 12.01
CA MET A 72 7.83 -25.98 12.78
C MET A 72 7.93 -27.41 13.32
N GLU A 73 6.80 -28.12 13.45
CA GLU A 73 6.77 -29.47 14.04
C GLU A 73 7.05 -30.60 13.04
N THR A 74 7.24 -30.29 11.75
CA THR A 74 7.48 -31.28 10.68
C THR A 74 8.93 -31.31 10.18
N SER A 75 9.84 -30.58 10.83
CA SER A 75 11.28 -30.74 10.59
C SER A 75 11.81 -31.91 11.42
N VAL A 76 11.47 -33.13 11.02
CA VAL A 76 12.14 -34.38 11.47
C VAL A 76 13.04 -34.87 10.35
#